data_AF-A0A4V4HEV0-F1
#
_entry.id   AF-A0A4V4HEV0-F1
#
_cell.length_a   1.000
_cell.length_b   1.000
_cell.length_c   1.000
_cell.angle_alpha   90.00
_cell.angle_beta   90.00
_cell.angle_gamma   90.00
#
_symmetry.space_group_name_H-M   'P 1'
#
loop_
_entity.id
_entity.type
_entity.pdbx_description
1 polymer ?
#
loop_
_entity_poly.entity_id
_entity_poly.type
_entity_poly.pdbx_seq_one_letter_code
_entity_poly.pdbx_strand_id
1 'polypeptide(L)'
;QAHENLGHRGIDATFHTINMRFFWPHMRLHIRSHVKSCHQCQLHSHQHVEIPLQPSTPVTIFQKVYVDVMFMPKARGFRYIVAARDDLSGFCEARALKKNNAKALAKF
;
A
#
# COMPACT_ATOMS: atom_id res chain seq x y z
N GLN A 1 16.14 10.45 -28.04
CA GLN A 1 15.21 9.60 -28.82
C GLN A 1 15.19 8.13 -28.37
N ALA A 2 16.23 7.57 -27.73
CA ALA A 2 16.27 6.14 -27.39
C ALA A 2 15.37 5.68 -26.22
N HIS A 3 14.86 6.60 -25.39
CA HIS A 3 13.95 6.28 -24.29
C HIS A 3 12.49 6.61 -24.66
N GLU A 4 12.21 7.86 -25.00
CA GLU A 4 10.86 8.39 -25.26
C GLU A 4 10.23 7.75 -26.49
N ASN A 5 10.96 7.74 -27.62
CA ASN A 5 10.38 7.34 -28.91
C ASN A 5 10.39 5.82 -29.14
N LEU A 6 10.98 5.04 -28.22
CA LEU A 6 11.08 3.57 -28.31
C LEU A 6 10.22 2.85 -27.28
N GLY A 7 9.23 3.56 -26.71
CA GLY A 7 8.26 3.00 -25.78
C GLY A 7 8.79 2.89 -24.36
N HIS A 8 9.52 3.91 -23.88
CA HIS A 8 9.90 4.05 -22.46
C HIS A 8 10.64 2.82 -21.91
N ARG A 9 11.56 2.27 -22.70
CA ARG A 9 12.32 1.08 -22.31
C ARG A 9 13.14 1.33 -21.04
N GLY A 10 13.36 0.26 -20.28
CA GLY A 10 14.18 0.27 -19.08
C GLY A 10 15.65 0.59 -19.36
N ILE A 11 16.39 0.84 -18.27
CA ILE A 11 17.76 1.37 -18.29
C ILE A 11 18.69 0.55 -19.21
N ASP A 12 18.68 -0.78 -19.09
CA ASP A 12 19.62 -1.64 -19.84
C ASP A 12 19.30 -1.69 -21.34
N ALA A 13 18.02 -1.68 -21.71
CA ALA A 13 17.59 -1.64 -23.11
C ALA A 13 17.93 -0.29 -23.76
N THR A 14 17.71 0.81 -23.03
CA THR A 14 18.13 2.15 -23.48
C THR A 14 19.65 2.25 -23.59
N PHE A 15 20.40 1.68 -22.64
CA PHE A 15 21.86 1.60 -22.70
C PHE A 15 22.35 0.84 -23.93
N HIS A 16 21.83 -0.37 -24.17
CA HIS A 16 22.21 -1.16 -25.34
C HIS A 16 21.97 -0.39 -26.64
N THR A 17 20.81 0.26 -26.76
CA THR A 17 20.45 1.04 -27.96
C THR A 17 21.44 2.17 -28.23
N ILE A 18 21.81 2.92 -27.19
CA ILE A 18 22.72 4.05 -27.30
C ILE A 18 24.16 3.57 -27.57
N ASN A 19 24.59 2.50 -26.90
CA ASN A 19 25.95 1.95 -27.00
C ASN A 19 26.29 1.40 -28.40
N MET A 20 25.30 1.12 -29.24
CA MET A 20 25.53 0.73 -30.64
C MET A 20 26.10 1.85 -31.51
N ARG A 21 25.92 3.13 -31.12
CA ARG A 21 26.25 4.28 -31.98
C ARG A 21 27.08 5.34 -31.29
N PHE A 22 27.06 5.39 -29.96
CA PHE A 22 27.71 6.44 -29.19
C PHE A 22 28.44 5.84 -28.00
N PHE A 23 29.52 6.51 -27.63
CA PHE A 23 30.24 6.23 -26.40
C PHE A 23 30.66 7.54 -25.75
N TRP A 24 30.47 7.63 -24.43
CA TRP A 24 31.06 8.68 -23.61
C TRP A 24 31.28 8.17 -22.18
N PRO A 25 32.20 8.78 -21.42
CA PRO A 25 32.42 8.41 -20.02
C PRO A 25 31.13 8.51 -19.20
N HIS A 26 30.88 7.55 -18.31
CA HIS A 26 29.70 7.50 -17.43
C HIS A 26 28.33 7.43 -18.13
N MET A 27 28.28 7.07 -19.41
CA MET A 27 27.03 6.93 -20.18
C MET A 27 25.93 6.14 -19.46
N ARG A 28 26.28 5.01 -18.82
CA ARG A 28 25.30 4.20 -18.09
C ARG A 28 24.68 4.95 -16.90
N LEU A 29 25.45 5.80 -16.21
CA LEU A 29 24.94 6.63 -15.12
C LEU A 29 23.99 7.71 -15.63
N HIS A 30 24.35 8.39 -16.72
CA HIS A 30 23.49 9.42 -17.32
C HIS A 30 22.17 8.82 -17.83
N ILE A 31 22.23 7.66 -18.50
CA ILE A 31 21.03 6.95 -18.98
C ILE A 31 20.16 6.50 -17.79
N ARG A 32 20.77 5.95 -16.74
CA ARG A 32 20.04 5.60 -15.51
C ARG A 32 19.34 6.83 -14.92
N SER A 33 20.04 7.96 -14.81
CA SER A 33 19.47 9.20 -14.28
C SER A 33 18.28 9.66 -15.11
N HIS A 34 18.43 9.66 -16.44
CA HIS A 34 17.39 10.06 -17.38
C HIS A 34 16.12 9.20 -17.29
N VAL A 35 16.28 7.87 -17.33
CA VAL A 35 15.15 6.93 -17.21
C VAL A 35 14.46 7.06 -15.86
N LYS A 36 15.24 7.25 -14.77
CA LYS A 36 14.68 7.48 -13.42
C LYS A 36 13.97 8.83 -13.28
N SER A 37 14.36 9.86 -14.03
CA SER A 37 13.66 11.15 -14.05
C SER A 37 12.43 11.18 -14.96
N CYS A 38 12.19 10.14 -15.76
CA CYS A 38 11.06 10.12 -16.69
C CYS A 38 9.73 10.01 -15.94
N HIS A 39 8.93 11.08 -15.97
CA HIS A 39 7.65 11.17 -15.26
C HIS A 39 6.67 10.03 -15.60
N GLN A 40 6.51 9.70 -16.89
CA GLN A 40 5.61 8.63 -17.34
C GLN A 40 6.04 7.26 -16.78
N CYS A 41 7.34 6.97 -16.80
CA CYS A 41 7.89 5.75 -16.22
C CYS A 41 7.71 5.70 -14.70
N GLN A 42 7.88 6.83 -14.00
CA GLN A 42 7.73 6.86 -12.54
C GLN A 42 6.26 6.68 -12.12
N LEU A 43 5.30 7.24 -12.87
CA LEU A 43 3.87 7.04 -12.60
C LEU A 43 3.42 5.59 -12.81
N HIS A 44 3.98 4.89 -13.79
CA HIS A 44 3.64 3.50 -14.10
C HIS A 44 4.58 2.48 -13.43
N SER A 45 5.49 2.94 -12.59
CA SER A 45 6.42 2.06 -11.90
C SER A 45 5.68 1.19 -10.88
N HIS A 46 5.91 -0.12 -10.93
CA HIS A 46 5.47 -1.05 -9.89
C HIS A 46 6.37 -1.03 -8.64
N GLN A 47 7.48 -0.29 -8.67
CA GLN A 47 8.34 -0.11 -7.51
C GLN A 47 7.75 0.98 -6.62
N HIS A 48 7.20 0.56 -5.49
CA HIS A 48 6.74 1.45 -4.45
C HIS A 48 7.76 1.49 -3.32
N VAL A 49 7.94 2.66 -2.71
CA VAL A 49 8.66 2.76 -1.45
C VAL A 49 7.76 2.16 -0.38
N GLU A 50 8.11 0.97 0.11
CA GLU A 50 7.42 0.36 1.24
C GLU A 50 7.90 1.02 2.53
N ILE A 51 6.97 1.62 3.26
CA ILE A 51 7.25 2.11 4.61
C ILE A 51 7.28 0.89 5.54
N PRO A 52 8.35 0.70 6.35
CA PRO A 52 8.41 -0.42 7.28
C PRO A 52 7.22 -0.41 8.25
N LEU A 53 6.60 -1.57 8.46
CA LEU A 53 5.53 -1.74 9.45
C LEU A 53 6.04 -1.34 10.83
N GLN A 54 5.36 -0.40 11.48
CA GLN A 54 5.65 0.01 12.85
C GLN A 54 4.72 -0.76 13.79
N PRO A 55 5.25 -1.59 14.71
CA PRO A 55 4.42 -2.27 15.68
C PRO A 55 3.79 -1.26 16.64
N SER A 56 2.59 -1.56 17.11
CA SER A 56 1.92 -0.77 18.13
C SER A 56 2.46 -1.13 19.51
N THR A 57 2.73 -0.14 20.36
CA THR A 57 3.34 -0.33 21.70
C THR A 57 2.55 0.40 22.79
N PRO A 58 1.30 -0.03 23.09
CA PRO A 58 0.54 0.47 24.24
C PRO A 58 1.22 0.07 25.55
N VAL A 59 1.17 0.94 26.55
CA VAL A 59 1.80 0.75 27.87
C VAL A 59 0.87 -0.02 28.82
N THR A 60 -0.44 0.18 28.68
CA THR A 60 -1.44 -0.46 29.56
C THR A 60 -2.61 -1.03 28.75
N ILE A 61 -3.33 -1.98 29.35
CA ILE A 61 -4.56 -2.53 28.77
C ILE A 61 -5.59 -1.43 28.54
N PHE A 62 -6.38 -1.58 27.47
CA PHE A 62 -7.42 -0.65 27.03
C PHE A 62 -6.93 0.76 26.66
N GLN A 63 -5.62 0.97 26.49
CA GLN A 63 -5.08 2.23 25.98
C GLN A 63 -5.34 2.40 24.48
N LYS A 64 -5.32 1.30 23.72
CA LYS A 64 -5.60 1.29 22.29
C LYS A 64 -6.47 0.09 21.96
N VAL A 65 -7.62 0.35 21.35
CA VAL A 65 -8.59 -0.66 20.94
C VAL A 65 -8.85 -0.50 19.45
N TYR A 66 -8.75 -1.60 18.71
CA TYR A 66 -9.20 -1.64 17.31
C TYR A 66 -10.66 -2.07 17.29
N VAL A 67 -11.48 -1.30 16.60
CA VAL A 67 -12.89 -1.62 16.38
C VAL A 67 -13.11 -1.77 14.88
N ASP A 68 -13.67 -2.90 14.47
CA ASP A 68 -14.01 -3.16 13.09
C ASP A 68 -15.41 -3.78 12.96
N VAL A 69 -16.04 -3.57 11.80
CA VAL A 69 -17.37 -4.09 11.47
C VAL A 69 -17.28 -4.95 10.21
N MET A 70 -17.46 -6.25 10.39
CA MET A 70 -17.42 -7.23 9.32
C MET A 70 -18.82 -7.51 8.77
N PHE A 71 -18.90 -7.68 7.47
CA PHE A 71 -20.12 -8.12 6.79
C PHE A 71 -20.29 -9.64 6.90
N MET A 72 -21.49 -10.10 7.24
CA MET A 72 -21.80 -11.51 7.47
C MET A 72 -23.04 -11.98 6.71
N PRO A 73 -23.17 -13.29 6.44
CA PRO A 73 -24.42 -13.87 5.98
C PRO A 73 -25.58 -13.50 6.91
N LYS A 74 -26.75 -13.24 6.32
CA LYS A 74 -27.90 -12.76 7.08
C LYS A 74 -28.47 -13.90 7.94
N ALA A 75 -28.52 -13.70 9.26
CA ALA A 75 -29.08 -14.65 10.20
C ALA A 75 -29.93 -13.91 11.25
N ARG A 76 -31.19 -14.35 11.46
CA ARG A 76 -32.12 -13.76 12.45
C ARG A 76 -32.23 -12.23 12.39
N GLY A 77 -32.10 -11.66 11.19
CA GLY A 77 -32.16 -10.21 10.95
C GLY A 77 -30.85 -9.44 11.20
N PHE A 78 -29.78 -10.12 11.61
CA PHE A 78 -28.42 -9.57 11.70
C PHE A 78 -27.66 -9.80 10.40
N ARG A 79 -26.74 -8.89 10.06
CA ARG A 79 -25.93 -8.94 8.83
C ARG A 79 -24.48 -8.50 9.04
N TYR A 80 -24.15 -8.08 10.26
CA TYR A 80 -22.83 -7.56 10.58
C TYR A 80 -22.40 -8.08 11.94
N ILE A 81 -21.09 -8.14 12.15
CA ILE A 81 -20.47 -8.33 13.47
C ILE A 81 -19.55 -7.15 13.69
N VAL A 82 -19.72 -6.44 14.81
CA VAL A 82 -18.70 -5.54 15.32
C VAL A 82 -17.79 -6.32 16.26
N ALA A 83 -16.49 -6.09 16.20
CA ALA A 83 -15.51 -6.59 17.16
C ALA A 83 -14.63 -5.44 17.66
N ALA A 84 -14.40 -5.37 18.96
CA ALA A 84 -13.40 -4.54 19.60
C ALA A 84 -12.30 -5.43 20.17
N ARG A 85 -11.04 -5.12 19.84
CA ARG A 85 -9.86 -5.84 20.35
C ARG A 85 -8.90 -4.87 21.01
N ASP A 86 -8.55 -5.13 22.26
CA ASP A 86 -7.44 -4.46 22.94
C ASP A 86 -6.10 -4.84 22.30
N ASP A 87 -5.28 -3.84 22.01
CA ASP A 87 -4.01 -4.00 21.30
C ASP A 87 -2.95 -4.69 22.16
N LEU A 88 -2.93 -4.44 23.48
CA LEU A 88 -1.93 -5.00 24.39
C LEU A 88 -2.24 -6.46 24.77
N SER A 89 -3.41 -6.70 25.36
CA SER A 89 -3.80 -8.00 25.88
C SER A 89 -4.39 -8.93 24.82
N GLY A 90 -4.86 -8.38 23.70
CA GLY A 90 -5.62 -9.13 22.71
C GLY A 90 -7.03 -9.47 23.14
N PHE A 91 -7.50 -9.00 24.31
CA PHE A 91 -8.88 -9.19 24.75
C PHE A 91 -9.85 -8.70 23.67
N CYS A 92 -10.85 -9.52 23.34
CA CYS A 92 -11.76 -9.26 22.25
C CYS A 92 -13.20 -9.42 22.70
N GLU A 93 -14.03 -8.44 22.36
CA GLU A 93 -15.49 -8.50 22.51
C GLU A 93 -16.12 -8.30 21.14
N ALA A 94 -17.21 -9.03 20.87
CA ALA A 94 -17.91 -8.91 19.60
C ALA A 94 -19.42 -9.01 19.77
N ARG A 95 -20.15 -8.33 18.88
CA ARG A 95 -21.61 -8.34 18.88
C ARG A 95 -22.20 -8.30 17.48
N ALA A 96 -23.28 -9.03 17.28
CA ALA A 96 -24.03 -8.98 16.03
C ALA A 96 -24.80 -7.65 15.91
N LEU A 97 -24.74 -7.03 14.72
CA LEU A 97 -25.50 -5.81 14.38
C LEU A 97 -26.45 -6.06 13.19
N LYS A 98 -27.61 -5.40 13.24
CA LYS A 98 -28.59 -5.41 12.14
C LYS A 98 -28.28 -4.35 11.08
N LYS A 99 -27.63 -3.25 11.47
CA LYS A 99 -27.28 -2.11 10.62
C LYS A 99 -25.84 -1.69 10.92
N ASN A 100 -25.07 -1.36 9.89
CA ASN A 100 -23.75 -0.73 10.03
C ASN A 100 -23.91 0.79 10.00
N ASN A 101 -24.17 1.41 11.15
CA ASN A 101 -24.24 2.86 11.29
C ASN A 101 -23.74 3.30 12.67
N ALA A 102 -23.42 4.59 12.81
CA ALA A 102 -22.87 5.14 14.06
C ALA A 102 -23.76 4.88 15.28
N LYS A 103 -25.10 4.94 15.14
CA LYS A 103 -26.03 4.69 16.25
C LYS A 103 -26.03 3.23 16.73
N ALA A 104 -25.86 2.27 15.82
CA ALA A 104 -25.76 0.86 16.17
C ALA A 104 -24.39 0.54 16.77
N LEU A 105 -23.33 1.17 16.25
CA LEU A 105 -21.96 1.03 16.72
C LEU A 105 -21.75 1.68 18.09
N ALA A 106 -22.31 2.85 18.36
CA ALA A 106 -22.19 3.53 19.66
C ALA A 106 -22.92 2.81 20.81
N LYS A 107 -23.84 1.89 20.49
CA LYS A 107 -24.48 1.04 21.49
C LYS A 107 -23.65 -0.19 21.82
N PHE A 108 -22.63 -0.49 21.01
CA PHE A 108 -21.70 -1.59 21.24
C PHE A 108 -20.75 -1.15 22.34
#